data_AF-A0A6A4ZAY1-F1
#
_entry.id   AF-A0A6A4ZAY1-F1
#
_cell.length_a   1.000
_cell.length_b   1.000
_cell.length_c   1.000
_cell.angle_alpha   90.00
_cell.angle_beta   90.00
_cell.angle_gamma   90.00
#
_symmetry.space_group_name_H-M   'P 1'
#
loop_
_entity.id
_entity.type
_entity.pdbx_description
1 polymer ?
#
loop_
_entity_poly.entity_id
_entity_poly.type
_entity_poly.pdbx_seq_one_letter_code
_entity_poly.pdbx_strand_id
1 'polypeptide(L)'
;MAESPTCVSRPRPTGRPVCKYGPKKKPMKHKNHVCGYQERHAIIQFVAAHGMIATLDRYYNKLTDAMRETQRKKICQWIAKTEHIECMAMSPSTAKKRCWRSPGTGTTLSAAAEEMLVR
;
A
#
# COMPACT_ATOMS: atom_id res chain seq x y z
N MET A 1 -18.63 58.08 29.85
CA MET A 1 -17.29 57.75 29.33
C MET A 1 -17.41 56.37 28.69
N ALA A 2 -17.37 56.27 27.36
CA ALA A 2 -17.52 55.00 26.65
C ALA A 2 -16.12 54.40 26.39
N GLU A 3 -15.83 53.22 26.92
CA GLU A 3 -14.60 52.49 26.62
C GLU A 3 -14.70 51.82 25.25
N SER A 4 -13.76 52.15 24.37
CA SER A 4 -13.61 51.57 23.04
C SER A 4 -12.96 50.18 23.13
N PRO A 5 -13.46 49.15 22.43
CA PRO A 5 -12.83 47.83 22.45
C PRO A 5 -11.51 47.86 21.69
N THR A 6 -10.43 47.51 22.37
CA THR A 6 -9.10 47.36 21.79
C THR A 6 -9.09 46.14 20.86
N CYS A 7 -8.73 46.36 19.60
CA CYS A 7 -8.61 45.31 18.59
C CYS A 7 -7.40 44.43 18.92
N VAL A 8 -7.64 43.22 19.41
CA VAL A 8 -6.60 42.22 19.67
C VAL A 8 -6.06 41.72 18.32
N SER A 9 -4.86 42.17 17.95
CA SER A 9 -4.20 41.70 16.72
C SER A 9 -3.73 40.26 16.91
N ARG A 10 -4.18 39.35 16.03
CA ARG A 10 -3.76 37.93 16.07
C ARG A 10 -2.27 37.81 15.70
N PRO A 11 -1.49 36.98 16.42
CA PRO A 11 -0.11 36.70 16.05
C PRO A 11 -0.03 36.15 14.61
N ARG A 12 0.97 36.60 13.84
CA ARG A 12 1.25 36.00 12.54
C ARG A 12 1.57 34.52 12.72
N PRO A 13 0.99 33.61 11.91
CA PRO A 13 1.30 32.19 12.00
C PRO A 13 2.80 31.98 11.77
N THR A 14 3.47 31.41 12.77
CA THR A 14 4.86 30.98 12.67
C THR A 14 4.91 29.63 11.94
N GLY A 15 5.51 29.62 10.74
CA GLY A 15 5.61 28.43 9.90
C GLY A 15 6.04 28.76 8.47
N ARG A 16 6.31 27.72 7.66
CA ARG A 16 6.65 27.89 6.24
C ARG A 16 5.49 28.61 5.52
N PRO A 17 5.74 29.68 4.76
CA PRO A 17 4.69 30.41 4.08
C PRO A 17 3.89 29.49 3.15
N VAL A 18 2.56 29.58 3.21
CA VAL A 18 1.67 28.86 2.31
C VAL A 18 1.88 29.38 0.89
N CYS A 19 2.47 28.56 0.03
CA CYS A 19 2.68 28.90 -1.37
C CYS A 19 1.35 28.78 -2.14
N LYS A 20 0.49 29.80 -2.02
CA LYS A 20 -0.84 29.83 -2.67
C LYS A 20 -0.76 29.82 -4.20
N TYR A 21 0.30 30.41 -4.76
CA TYR A 21 0.50 30.59 -6.20
C TYR A 21 1.71 29.80 -6.74
N GLY A 22 2.22 28.85 -5.96
CA GLY A 22 3.33 28.01 -6.40
C GLY A 22 2.94 27.10 -7.56
N PRO A 23 3.94 26.63 -8.34
CA PRO A 23 3.68 25.67 -9.40
C PRO A 23 2.95 24.45 -8.84
N LYS A 24 1.79 24.13 -9.44
CA LYS A 24 0.97 22.98 -9.05
C LYS A 24 1.80 21.70 -9.17
N LYS A 25 1.56 20.73 -8.27
CA LYS A 25 2.20 19.40 -8.36
C LYS A 25 1.96 18.82 -9.76
N LYS A 26 3.04 18.44 -10.44
CA LYS A 26 2.96 17.77 -11.74
C LYS A 26 2.23 16.43 -11.58
N PRO A 27 1.43 16.00 -12.57
CA PRO A 27 0.81 14.68 -12.52
C PRO A 27 1.91 13.60 -12.49
N MET A 28 1.72 12.58 -11.64
CA MET A 28 2.65 11.45 -11.60
C MET A 28 2.60 10.67 -12.91
N LYS A 29 3.72 10.60 -13.62
CA LYS A 29 3.85 9.90 -14.90
C LYS A 29 3.85 8.37 -14.78
N HIS A 30 4.25 7.85 -13.61
CA HIS A 30 4.44 6.43 -13.37
C HIS A 30 3.71 6.02 -12.09
N LYS A 31 2.89 4.97 -12.19
CA LYS A 31 2.23 4.32 -11.06
C LYS A 31 2.82 2.93 -10.87
N ASN A 32 3.30 2.64 -9.66
CA ASN A 32 3.75 1.30 -9.32
C ASN A 32 2.52 0.38 -9.23
N HIS A 33 2.47 -0.61 -10.12
CA HIS A 33 1.48 -1.67 -10.01
C HIS A 33 2.00 -2.74 -9.04
N VAL A 34 1.22 -3.04 -8.00
CA VAL A 34 1.53 -4.07 -7.02
C VAL A 34 0.31 -4.97 -6.89
N CYS A 35 0.50 -6.26 -7.16
CA CYS A 35 -0.53 -7.28 -7.08
C CYS A 35 -1.04 -7.47 -5.64
N GLY A 36 -2.33 -7.76 -5.50
CA GLY A 36 -2.96 -8.14 -4.24
C GLY A 36 -2.69 -9.60 -3.86
N TYR A 37 -3.11 -10.02 -2.67
CA TYR A 37 -2.95 -11.41 -2.21
C TYR A 37 -3.70 -12.41 -3.09
N GLN A 38 -4.90 -12.09 -3.55
CA GLN A 38 -5.68 -12.94 -4.45
C GLN A 38 -4.93 -13.24 -5.76
N GLU A 39 -4.34 -12.21 -6.38
CA GLU A 39 -3.59 -12.37 -7.63
C GLU A 39 -2.30 -13.16 -7.41
N ARG A 40 -1.58 -12.91 -6.30
CA ARG A 40 -0.39 -13.70 -5.94
C ARG A 40 -0.74 -15.17 -5.75
N HIS A 41 -1.85 -15.46 -5.07
CA HIS A 41 -2.32 -16.82 -4.85
C HIS A 41 -2.64 -17.52 -6.18
N ALA A 42 -3.37 -16.86 -7.08
CA ALA A 42 -3.66 -17.40 -8.41
C ALA A 42 -2.38 -17.69 -9.23
N ILE A 43 -1.38 -16.79 -9.14
CA ILE A 43 -0.08 -16.99 -9.80
C ILE A 43 0.66 -18.18 -9.20
N ILE A 44 0.68 -18.33 -7.87
CA ILE A 44 1.31 -19.48 -7.19
C ILE A 44 0.67 -20.79 -7.66
N GLN A 45 -0.66 -20.86 -7.70
CA GLN A 45 -1.40 -22.03 -8.20
C GLN A 45 -1.04 -22.34 -9.66
N PHE A 46 -0.92 -21.32 -10.50
CA PHE A 46 -0.54 -21.48 -11.90
C PHE A 46 0.91 -21.98 -12.06
N VAL A 47 1.84 -21.49 -11.23
CA VAL A 47 3.23 -21.98 -11.20
C VAL A 47 3.28 -23.45 -10.80
N ALA A 48 2.49 -23.87 -9.80
CA ALA A 48 2.42 -25.26 -9.38
C ALA A 48 1.88 -26.17 -10.50
N ALA A 49 0.93 -25.67 -11.29
CA ALA A 49 0.30 -26.44 -12.36
C ALA A 49 1.13 -26.49 -13.66
N HIS A 50 1.80 -25.41 -14.05
CA HIS A 50 2.40 -25.26 -15.40
C HIS A 50 3.88 -24.84 -15.37
N GLY A 51 4.43 -24.57 -14.20
CA GLY A 51 5.81 -24.14 -14.01
C GLY A 51 6.05 -22.63 -14.17
N MET A 52 7.26 -22.21 -13.79
CA MET A 52 7.65 -20.80 -13.72
C MET A 52 7.69 -20.12 -15.10
N ILE A 53 8.23 -20.80 -16.12
CA ILE A 53 8.42 -20.21 -17.45
C ILE A 53 7.07 -19.90 -18.11
N ALA A 54 6.15 -20.86 -18.11
CA ALA A 54 4.79 -20.68 -18.63
C ALA A 54 4.04 -19.55 -17.89
N THR A 55 4.28 -19.41 -16.58
CA THR A 55 3.71 -18.32 -15.77
C THR A 55 4.22 -16.96 -16.23
N LEU A 56 5.53 -16.81 -16.43
CA LEU A 56 6.13 -15.56 -16.88
C LEU A 56 5.66 -15.18 -18.28
N ASP A 57 5.46 -16.16 -19.17
CA ASP A 57 4.91 -15.92 -20.50
C ASP A 57 3.45 -15.43 -20.43
N ARG A 58 2.60 -16.15 -19.69
CA ARG A 58 1.17 -15.82 -19.58
C ARG A 58 0.91 -14.47 -18.92
N TYR A 59 1.50 -14.22 -17.74
CA TYR A 59 1.19 -13.04 -16.92
C TYR A 59 2.10 -11.84 -17.20
N TYR A 60 3.30 -12.07 -17.72
CA TYR A 60 4.35 -11.06 -17.81
C TYR A 60 5.00 -10.98 -19.21
N ASN A 61 4.30 -11.38 -20.29
CA ASN A 61 4.84 -11.33 -21.65
C ASN A 61 5.34 -9.93 -22.08
N LYS A 62 4.68 -8.85 -21.63
CA LYS A 62 5.02 -7.47 -22.01
C LYS A 62 6.26 -6.92 -21.29
N LEU A 63 6.81 -7.67 -20.34
CA LEU A 63 8.00 -7.26 -19.61
C LEU A 63 9.27 -7.60 -20.39
N THR A 64 10.25 -6.70 -20.31
CA THR A 64 11.62 -6.97 -20.76
C THR A 64 12.25 -8.09 -19.93
N ASP A 65 13.28 -8.76 -20.45
CA ASP A 65 13.93 -9.88 -19.76
C ASP A 65 14.42 -9.54 -18.35
N ALA A 66 15.00 -8.35 -18.15
CA ALA A 66 15.45 -7.90 -16.82
C ALA A 66 14.28 -7.74 -15.84
N MET A 67 13.14 -7.22 -16.29
CA MET A 67 11.93 -7.08 -15.48
C MET A 67 11.29 -8.44 -15.21
N ARG A 68 11.31 -9.33 -16.20
CA ARG A 68 10.82 -10.71 -16.10
C ARG A 68 11.62 -11.51 -15.07
N GLU A 69 12.94 -11.36 -15.05
CA GLU A 69 13.81 -11.98 -14.06
C GLU A 69 13.56 -11.43 -12.65
N THR A 70 13.35 -10.11 -12.53
CA THR A 70 12.94 -9.50 -11.26
C THR A 70 11.60 -10.07 -10.77
N GLN A 71 10.67 -10.31 -11.69
CA GLN A 71 9.37 -10.88 -11.37
C GLN A 71 9.47 -12.36 -10.99
N ARG A 72 10.31 -13.14 -11.67
CA ARG A 72 10.64 -14.51 -11.31
C ARG A 72 11.12 -14.61 -9.86
N LYS A 73 12.09 -13.76 -9.47
CA LYS A 73 12.61 -13.68 -8.09
C LYS A 73 11.50 -13.36 -7.09
N LYS A 74 10.59 -12.44 -7.43
CA LYS A 74 9.42 -12.12 -6.58
C LYS A 74 8.49 -13.31 -6.42
N ILE A 75 8.19 -14.04 -7.50
CA ILE A 75 7.35 -15.24 -7.44
C ILE A 75 8.00 -16.29 -6.54
N CYS A 76 9.32 -16.51 -6.63
CA CYS A 76 10.04 -17.40 -5.71
C CYS A 76 9.88 -16.97 -4.24
N GLN A 77 9.95 -15.66 -3.95
CA GLN A 77 9.69 -15.14 -2.59
C GLN A 77 8.25 -15.35 -2.13
N TRP A 78 7.28 -15.34 -3.04
CA TRP A 78 5.88 -15.63 -2.72
C TRP A 78 5.66 -17.12 -2.45
N ILE A 79 6.29 -18.00 -3.24
CA ILE A 79 6.25 -19.44 -3.03
C ILE A 79 6.84 -19.81 -1.65
N ALA A 80 7.90 -19.13 -1.22
CA ALA A 80 8.44 -19.32 0.13
C ALA A 80 7.48 -18.86 1.25
N LYS A 81 6.40 -18.15 0.93
CA LYS A 81 5.41 -17.59 1.86
C LYS A 81 3.98 -18.00 1.48
N THR A 82 3.81 -19.15 0.83
CA THR A 82 2.53 -19.60 0.27
C THR A 82 1.43 -19.65 1.33
N GLU A 83 1.66 -20.28 2.48
CA GLU A 83 0.66 -20.40 3.57
C GLU A 83 0.11 -19.04 4.01
N HIS A 84 0.99 -18.04 4.17
CA HIS A 84 0.57 -16.69 4.55
C HIS A 84 -0.26 -16.03 3.43
N ILE A 85 0.14 -16.20 2.18
CA ILE A 85 -0.57 -15.63 1.04
C ILE A 85 -1.94 -16.30 0.86
N GLU A 86 -2.04 -17.61 1.04
CA GLU A 86 -3.27 -18.39 1.03
C GLU A 86 -4.24 -17.91 2.10
N CYS A 87 -3.81 -17.85 3.36
CA CYS A 87 -4.61 -17.35 4.48
C CYS A 87 -5.16 -15.93 4.20
N MET A 88 -4.31 -15.04 3.68
CA MET A 88 -4.72 -13.67 3.32
C MET A 88 -5.64 -13.61 2.09
N ALA A 89 -5.52 -14.56 1.16
CA ALA A 89 -6.36 -14.63 -0.04
C ALA A 89 -7.75 -15.21 0.25
N MET A 90 -7.88 -16.12 1.22
CA MET A 90 -9.15 -16.72 1.62
C MET A 90 -10.09 -15.70 2.29
N SER A 91 -9.55 -14.72 3.00
CA SER A 91 -10.37 -13.68 3.64
C SER A 91 -10.73 -12.56 2.66
N PRO A 92 -12.03 -12.25 2.46
CA PRO A 92 -12.47 -11.23 1.51
C PRO A 92 -11.99 -9.81 1.89
N SER A 93 -11.75 -9.56 3.18
CA SER A 93 -11.26 -8.27 3.67
C SER A 93 -9.78 -8.02 3.34
N THR A 94 -8.99 -9.10 3.19
CA THR A 94 -7.54 -9.03 2.94
C THR A 94 -7.15 -9.42 1.52
N ALA A 95 -7.99 -10.15 0.77
CA ALA A 95 -7.70 -10.67 -0.56
C ALA A 95 -7.25 -9.59 -1.56
N LYS A 96 -7.92 -8.44 -1.56
CA LYS A 96 -7.61 -7.29 -2.44
C LYS A 96 -6.46 -6.42 -1.90
N LYS A 97 -6.01 -6.63 -0.67
CA LYS A 97 -4.92 -5.84 -0.07
C LYS A 97 -3.58 -6.23 -0.69
N ARG A 98 -2.69 -5.25 -0.79
CA ARG A 98 -1.33 -5.41 -1.33
C ARG A 98 -0.31 -5.77 -0.25
N CYS A 99 -0.59 -5.34 0.97
CA CYS A 99 0.22 -5.56 2.15
C CYS A 99 -0.72 -5.58 3.35
N TRP A 100 -0.63 -6.64 4.15
CA TRP A 100 -1.27 -6.70 5.46
C TRP A 100 -0.26 -6.33 6.52
N ARG A 101 -0.67 -5.54 7.51
CA ARG A 101 0.10 -5.27 8.73
C ARG A 101 -0.73 -5.76 9.89
N SER A 102 -0.07 -6.33 10.91
CA SER A 102 -0.75 -6.66 12.16
C SER A 102 -1.42 -5.42 12.76
N PRO A 103 -2.62 -5.55 13.34
CA PRO A 103 -3.20 -4.52 14.21
C PRO A 103 -2.17 -4.07 15.27
N GLY A 104 -2.21 -2.82 15.71
CA GLY A 104 -1.23 -2.28 16.67
C GLY A 104 0.14 -1.84 16.08
N THR A 105 0.48 -2.17 14.83
CA THR A 105 1.82 -1.83 14.27
C THR A 105 1.99 -0.33 13.97
N GLY A 106 0.90 0.42 13.88
CA GLY A 106 0.89 1.84 13.53
C GLY A 106 0.36 2.75 14.63
N THR A 107 0.10 2.20 15.81
CA THR A 107 -0.63 2.87 16.89
C THR A 107 0.16 2.74 18.18
N THR A 108 0.11 3.80 19.00
CA THR A 108 0.68 3.80 20.36
C THR A 108 -0.15 2.94 21.33
N LEU A 109 -1.28 2.41 20.87
CA LEU A 109 -2.24 1.67 21.65
C LEU A 109 -2.08 0.16 21.38
N SER A 110 -2.23 -0.64 22.42
CA SER A 110 -2.24 -2.11 22.28
C SER A 110 -3.49 -2.57 21.51
N ALA A 111 -3.45 -3.76 20.91
CA ALA A 111 -4.59 -4.32 20.15
C ALA A 111 -5.90 -4.34 20.98
N ALA A 112 -5.81 -4.65 22.27
CA ALA A 112 -6.96 -4.64 23.18
C ALA A 112 -7.55 -3.23 23.38
N ALA A 113 -6.70 -2.19 23.37
CA ALA A 113 -7.15 -0.81 23.48
C ALA A 113 -7.79 -0.31 22.17
N GLU A 114 -7.36 -0.81 21.01
CA GLU A 114 -8.02 -0.50 19.72
C GLU A 114 -9.44 -1.09 19.67
N GLU A 115 -9.64 -2.31 20.15
CA GLU A 115 -10.93 -3.00 20.14
C GLU A 115 -12.00 -2.28 20.99
N MET A 116 -11.58 -1.62 22.07
CA MET A 116 -12.46 -0.83 22.94
C MET A 116 -12.96 0.48 22.31
N LEU A 117 -12.27 1.03 21.30
CA LEU A 117 -12.66 2.26 20.61
C LEU A 117 -13.67 2.05 19.48
N VAL A 118 -13.85 0.81 19.04
CA VAL A 118 -14.77 0.44 17.95
C VAL A 118 -16.20 0.17 18.48
N ARG A 119 -16.42 0.33 19.79
CA ARG A 119 -17.70 0.10 20.46
C ARG A 119 -18.67 1.28 20.39
#